data_AF-A0A6V7SE57-F1
#
_entry.id   AF-A0A6V7SE57-F1
#
_cell.length_a   1.000
_cell.length_b   1.000
_cell.length_c   1.000
_cell.angle_alpha   90.00
_cell.angle_beta   90.00
_cell.angle_gamma   90.00
#
_symmetry.space_group_name_H-M   'P 1'
#
loop_
_entity.id
_entity.type
_entity.pdbx_description
1 polymer ?
#
loop_
_entity_poly.entity_id
_entity_poly.type
_entity_poly.pdbx_seq_one_letter_code
_entity_poly.pdbx_strand_id
1 'polypeptide(L)'
;MSYFSPYKKTISEFPYKTSQFIDNVFKYDKFRTTDGITHKYLHEIIKTMGKLFDNAKNMPKDIPLLLIHSKDDGICNYKGSQSYFDKIDVPGKELYIVEGLNHSTTLESGNEDVLQKVMDWINSRNKDANETKKEKEDAKKAKDKSK
;
A
#
# COMPACT_ATOMS: atom_id res chain seq x y z
N MET A 1 -22.02 -13.83 12.70
CA MET A 1 -21.98 -14.46 11.35
C MET A 1 -20.91 -15.55 11.23
N SER A 2 -19.62 -15.27 11.48
CA SER A 2 -18.55 -16.27 11.35
C SER A 2 -18.69 -17.49 12.28
N TYR A 3 -19.26 -17.32 13.48
CA TYR A 3 -19.53 -18.42 14.41
C TYR A 3 -20.70 -19.32 13.96
N PHE A 4 -21.78 -18.71 13.46
CA PHE A 4 -23.02 -19.41 13.10
C PHE A 4 -23.03 -19.97 11.68
N SER A 5 -22.31 -19.34 10.75
CA SER A 5 -22.26 -19.76 9.34
C SER A 5 -20.91 -19.41 8.71
N PRO A 6 -19.81 -20.06 9.15
CA PRO A 6 -18.44 -19.72 8.77
C PRO A 6 -18.18 -19.81 7.26
N TYR A 7 -18.81 -20.77 6.57
CA TYR A 7 -18.57 -21.06 5.16
C TYR A 7 -19.58 -20.41 4.22
N LYS A 8 -20.62 -19.74 4.74
CA LYS A 8 -21.52 -18.95 3.90
C LYS A 8 -20.77 -17.75 3.33
N LYS A 9 -20.95 -17.53 2.03
CA LYS A 9 -20.31 -16.44 1.28
C LYS A 9 -21.09 -15.14 1.41
N THR A 10 -20.37 -14.02 1.38
CA THR A 10 -20.94 -12.68 1.22
C THR A 10 -21.43 -12.50 -0.23
N ILE A 11 -22.10 -11.37 -0.48
CA ILE A 11 -22.35 -10.91 -1.85
C ILE A 11 -21.00 -10.49 -2.45
N SER A 12 -20.78 -10.76 -3.74
CA SER A 12 -19.53 -10.46 -4.46
C SER A 12 -19.54 -9.10 -5.17
N GLU A 13 -20.69 -8.43 -5.17
CA GLU A 13 -20.84 -7.14 -5.82
C GLU A 13 -20.14 -6.04 -5.02
N PHE A 14 -19.34 -5.25 -5.72
CA PHE A 14 -18.70 -4.09 -5.15
C PHE A 14 -19.65 -2.88 -5.21
N PRO A 15 -19.80 -2.11 -4.12
CA PRO A 15 -20.79 -1.03 -4.05
C PRO A 15 -20.34 0.28 -4.72
N TYR A 16 -19.34 0.26 -5.62
CA TYR A 16 -18.75 1.48 -6.18
C TYR A 16 -18.67 1.42 -7.71
N LYS A 17 -18.68 2.61 -8.33
CA LYS A 17 -18.51 2.76 -9.77
C LYS A 17 -17.04 2.62 -10.13
N THR A 18 -16.75 1.65 -10.97
CA THR A 18 -15.48 1.41 -11.64
C THR A 18 -15.48 2.08 -13.02
N SER A 19 -14.30 2.37 -13.56
CA SER A 19 -14.18 2.77 -14.97
C SER A 19 -14.43 1.58 -15.89
N GLN A 20 -14.84 1.84 -17.14
CA GLN A 20 -15.05 0.79 -18.14
C GLN A 20 -13.78 -0.04 -18.39
N PHE A 21 -12.60 0.57 -18.23
CA PHE A 21 -11.33 -0.14 -18.29
C PHE A 21 -11.20 -1.18 -17.18
N ILE A 22 -11.46 -0.78 -15.92
CA ILE A 22 -11.41 -1.69 -14.77
C ILE A 22 -12.44 -2.80 -14.91
N ASP A 23 -13.66 -2.49 -15.38
CA ASP A 23 -14.69 -3.49 -15.65
C ASP A 23 -14.22 -4.53 -16.66
N ASN A 24 -13.56 -4.09 -17.73
CA ASN A 24 -13.00 -5.00 -18.73
C ASN A 24 -11.88 -5.84 -18.14
N VAL A 25 -10.96 -5.27 -17.35
CA VAL A 25 -9.93 -6.05 -16.66
C VAL A 25 -10.57 -7.13 -15.79
N PHE A 26 -11.59 -6.78 -14.99
CA PHE A 26 -12.28 -7.75 -14.14
C PHE A 26 -13.06 -8.81 -14.92
N LYS A 27 -13.64 -8.45 -16.07
CA LYS A 27 -14.40 -9.36 -16.93
C LYS A 27 -13.51 -10.38 -17.64
N TYR A 28 -12.32 -9.97 -18.07
CA TYR A 28 -11.44 -10.79 -18.90
C TYR A 28 -10.31 -11.48 -18.12
N ASP A 29 -10.06 -11.07 -16.88
CA ASP A 29 -9.13 -11.77 -15.99
C ASP A 29 -9.70 -13.12 -15.54
N LYS A 30 -9.19 -14.20 -16.15
CA LYS A 30 -9.59 -15.59 -15.85
C LYS A 30 -9.21 -16.04 -14.44
N PHE A 31 -8.31 -15.34 -13.77
CA PHE A 31 -7.90 -15.68 -12.40
C PHE A 31 -8.75 -14.97 -11.35
N ARG A 32 -9.59 -14.01 -11.75
CA ARG A 32 -10.49 -13.31 -10.84
C ARG A 32 -11.70 -14.19 -10.51
N THR A 33 -11.95 -14.39 -9.22
CA THR A 33 -13.18 -15.04 -8.76
C THR A 33 -14.35 -14.04 -8.74
N THR A 34 -15.53 -14.50 -9.17
CA THR A 34 -16.79 -13.75 -9.07
C THR A 34 -17.56 -14.09 -7.79
N ASP A 35 -17.02 -14.99 -6.96
CA ASP A 35 -17.64 -15.40 -5.70
C ASP A 35 -17.32 -14.43 -4.56
N GLY A 36 -18.27 -14.29 -3.63
CA GLY A 36 -18.03 -13.57 -2.40
C GLY A 36 -17.12 -14.35 -1.46
N ILE A 37 -16.55 -13.65 -0.49
CA ILE A 37 -15.70 -14.26 0.52
C ILE A 37 -16.54 -14.95 1.60
N THR A 38 -16.00 -16.00 2.24
CA THR A 38 -16.70 -16.64 3.37
C THR A 38 -16.72 -15.75 4.60
N HIS A 39 -17.74 -15.87 5.46
CA HIS A 39 -17.78 -15.12 6.72
C HIS A 39 -16.58 -15.39 7.63
N LYS A 40 -16.05 -16.62 7.62
CA LYS A 40 -14.83 -16.97 8.35
C LYS A 40 -13.64 -16.18 7.81
N TYR A 41 -13.51 -16.06 6.49
CA TYR A 41 -12.43 -15.30 5.87
C TYR A 41 -12.54 -13.80 6.18
N LEU A 42 -13.72 -13.20 6.02
CA LEU A 42 -13.97 -11.80 6.39
C LEU A 42 -13.63 -11.53 7.86
N HIS A 43 -14.01 -12.43 8.77
CA HIS A 43 -13.67 -12.31 10.19
C HIS A 43 -12.17 -12.28 10.45
N GLU A 44 -11.40 -13.20 9.84
CA GLU A 44 -9.95 -13.22 10.00
C GLU A 44 -9.28 -11.99 9.35
N ILE A 45 -9.81 -11.44 8.25
CA ILE A 45 -9.35 -10.15 7.69
C ILE A 45 -9.49 -9.05 8.74
N ILE A 46 -10.71 -8.84 9.29
CA ILE A 46 -10.97 -7.76 10.27
C ILE A 46 -10.09 -7.92 11.51
N LYS A 47 -9.98 -9.14 12.04
CA LYS A 47 -9.14 -9.46 13.19
C LYS A 47 -7.66 -9.19 12.91
N THR A 48 -7.19 -9.51 11.70
CA THR A 48 -5.80 -9.28 11.29
C THR A 48 -5.53 -7.79 11.07
N MET A 49 -6.48 -7.04 10.52
CA MET A 49 -6.39 -5.57 10.42
C MET A 49 -6.24 -4.92 11.79
N GLY A 50 -7.02 -5.36 12.79
CA GLY A 50 -6.89 -4.90 14.18
C GLY A 50 -5.50 -5.17 14.73
N LYS A 51 -5.00 -6.41 14.58
CA LYS A 51 -3.63 -6.76 15.00
C LYS A 51 -2.56 -5.95 14.28
N LEU A 52 -2.69 -5.73 12.97
CA LEU A 52 -1.77 -4.91 12.20
C LEU A 52 -1.72 -3.48 12.76
N PHE A 53 -2.89 -2.90 13.04
CA PHE A 53 -3.01 -1.57 13.60
C PHE A 53 -2.43 -1.48 15.02
N ASP A 54 -2.68 -2.47 15.87
CA ASP A 54 -2.12 -2.54 17.23
C ASP A 54 -0.60 -2.64 17.23
N ASN A 55 -0.04 -3.38 16.27
CA ASN A 55 1.39 -3.60 16.12
C ASN A 55 2.08 -2.60 15.17
N ALA A 56 1.44 -1.48 14.80
CA ALA A 56 2.01 -0.51 13.86
C ALA A 56 3.41 0.01 14.26
N LYS A 57 3.68 0.13 15.57
CA LYS A 57 4.98 0.56 16.11
C LYS A 57 6.10 -0.48 15.94
N ASN A 58 5.74 -1.74 15.68
CA ASN A 58 6.68 -2.84 15.50
C ASN A 58 7.20 -2.93 14.05
N MET A 59 6.81 -1.99 13.18
CA MET A 59 7.31 -1.96 11.81
C MET A 59 8.85 -1.79 11.80
N PRO A 60 9.59 -2.57 10.99
CA PRO A 60 11.03 -2.40 10.86
C PRO A 60 11.39 -0.99 10.39
N LYS A 61 12.35 -0.38 11.08
CA LYS A 61 12.74 1.04 10.88
C LYS A 61 13.66 1.26 9.69
N ASP A 62 14.26 0.20 9.19
CA ASP A 62 15.19 0.15 8.06
C ASP A 62 14.49 -0.10 6.72
N ILE A 63 13.17 -0.34 6.73
CA ILE A 63 12.37 -0.51 5.52
C ILE A 63 11.66 0.81 5.20
N PRO A 64 11.99 1.47 4.07
CA PRO A 64 11.29 2.68 3.65
C PRO A 64 9.83 2.37 3.30
N LEU A 65 8.93 3.30 3.65
CA LEU A 65 7.48 3.11 3.49
C LEU A 65 6.86 4.26 2.71
N LEU A 66 6.13 3.94 1.64
CA LEU A 66 5.23 4.84 0.94
C LEU A 66 3.81 4.26 1.01
N LEU A 67 2.89 5.02 1.59
CA LEU A 67 1.45 4.73 1.57
C LEU A 67 0.79 5.63 0.53
N ILE A 68 0.02 5.05 -0.38
CA ILE A 68 -0.78 5.79 -1.37
C ILE A 68 -2.25 5.41 -1.15
N HIS A 69 -3.13 6.40 -1.08
CA HIS A 69 -4.56 6.16 -0.90
C HIS A 69 -5.39 7.29 -1.53
N SER A 70 -6.49 6.95 -2.19
CA SER A 70 -7.43 7.96 -2.70
C SER A 70 -8.45 8.40 -1.66
N LYS A 71 -8.80 9.70 -1.62
CA LYS A 71 -9.93 10.18 -0.82
C LYS A 71 -11.28 9.64 -1.29
N ASP A 72 -11.37 9.30 -2.58
CA ASP A 72 -12.60 8.86 -3.24
C ASP A 72 -12.72 7.31 -3.31
N ASP A 73 -11.88 6.59 -2.59
CA ASP A 73 -11.93 5.12 -2.49
C ASP A 73 -13.27 4.67 -1.86
N GLY A 74 -14.08 3.97 -2.65
CA GLY A 74 -15.40 3.48 -2.27
C GLY A 74 -15.39 2.17 -1.48
N ILE A 75 -14.23 1.53 -1.29
CA ILE A 75 -14.07 0.30 -0.52
C ILE A 75 -13.36 0.57 0.80
N CYS A 76 -12.23 1.26 0.75
CA CYS A 76 -11.34 1.49 1.87
C CYS A 76 -11.32 2.97 2.21
N ASN A 77 -11.59 3.30 3.48
CA ASN A 77 -11.54 4.70 3.90
C ASN A 77 -10.08 5.16 4.09
N TYR A 78 -9.66 6.19 3.35
CA TYR A 78 -8.31 6.75 3.42
C TYR A 78 -7.89 7.19 4.84
N LYS A 79 -8.84 7.56 5.71
CA LYS A 79 -8.57 7.92 7.11
C LYS A 79 -7.97 6.76 7.90
N GLY A 80 -8.25 5.52 7.51
CA GLY A 80 -7.61 4.33 8.07
C GLY A 80 -6.11 4.31 7.78
N SER A 81 -5.71 4.60 6.53
CA SER A 81 -4.30 4.73 6.15
C SER A 81 -3.63 5.92 6.83
N GLN A 82 -4.33 7.06 6.97
CA GLN A 82 -3.80 8.21 7.71
C GLN A 82 -3.55 7.87 9.19
N SER A 83 -4.54 7.24 9.84
CA SER A 83 -4.41 6.84 11.25
C SER A 83 -3.31 5.79 11.45
N TYR A 84 -3.14 4.88 10.49
CA TYR A 84 -2.05 3.91 10.50
C TYR A 84 -0.70 4.59 10.31
N PHE A 85 -0.61 5.51 9.34
CA PHE A 85 0.57 6.33 9.11
C PHE A 85 1.00 7.04 10.39
N ASP A 86 0.09 7.74 11.08
CA ASP A 86 0.40 8.47 12.32
C ASP A 86 0.97 7.57 13.42
N LYS A 87 0.57 6.30 13.47
CA LYS A 87 1.00 5.34 14.50
C LYS A 87 2.33 4.64 14.22
N ILE A 88 2.71 4.50 12.95
CA ILE A 88 3.97 3.84 12.54
C ILE A 88 5.18 4.66 13.00
N ASP A 89 6.26 4.02 13.45
CA ASP A 89 7.51 4.68 13.87
C ASP A 89 8.67 4.37 12.90
N VAL A 90 8.42 4.61 11.61
CA VAL A 90 9.40 4.41 10.52
C VAL A 90 9.92 5.78 10.08
N PRO A 91 11.24 6.04 10.16
CA PRO A 91 11.84 7.27 9.68
C PRO A 91 11.62 7.46 8.17
N GLY A 92 11.28 8.68 7.75
CA GLY A 92 11.13 9.02 6.34
C GLY A 92 9.96 8.32 5.63
N LYS A 93 8.99 7.77 6.38
CA LYS A 93 7.72 7.28 5.83
C LYS A 93 6.97 8.41 5.11
N GLU A 94 6.30 8.08 4.02
CA GLU A 94 5.53 9.03 3.21
C GLU A 94 4.07 8.57 3.07
N LEU A 95 3.15 9.54 3.09
CA LEU A 95 1.74 9.34 2.79
C LEU A 95 1.37 10.24 1.61
N TYR A 96 0.91 9.64 0.53
CA TYR A 96 0.45 10.33 -0.67
C TYR A 96 -1.04 10.11 -0.82
N ILE A 97 -1.81 11.16 -0.53
CA ILE A 97 -3.26 11.15 -0.69
C ILE A 97 -3.61 11.76 -2.04
N VAL A 98 -4.38 11.03 -2.83
CA VAL A 98 -4.83 11.45 -4.17
C VAL A 98 -6.34 11.66 -4.19
N GLU A 99 -6.81 12.37 -5.21
CA GLU A 99 -8.22 12.67 -5.45
C GLU A 99 -8.57 12.27 -6.89
N GLY A 100 -9.85 12.05 -7.17
CA GLY A 100 -10.34 11.72 -8.51
C GLY A 100 -10.09 10.28 -8.97
N LEU A 101 -9.52 9.43 -8.10
CA LEU A 101 -9.29 8.00 -8.34
C LEU A 101 -10.12 7.18 -7.36
N ASN A 102 -10.70 6.05 -7.75
CA ASN A 102 -11.33 5.13 -6.80
C ASN A 102 -10.30 4.14 -6.22
N HIS A 103 -10.73 2.94 -5.84
CA HIS A 103 -9.93 1.95 -5.13
C HIS A 103 -8.69 1.48 -5.90
N SER A 104 -8.78 1.37 -7.23
CA SER A 104 -7.71 0.77 -8.03
C SER A 104 -6.72 1.82 -8.53
N THR A 105 -6.15 2.63 -7.62
CA THR A 105 -5.38 3.85 -7.92
C THR A 105 -4.24 3.68 -8.92
N THR A 106 -3.70 2.46 -9.09
CA THR A 106 -2.64 2.14 -10.06
C THR A 106 -3.15 1.66 -11.42
N LEU A 107 -4.45 1.48 -11.60
CA LEU A 107 -5.08 0.98 -12.82
C LEU A 107 -6.15 1.94 -13.38
N GLU A 108 -6.61 2.91 -12.59
CA GLU A 108 -7.61 3.87 -13.06
C GLU A 108 -7.01 4.83 -14.09
N SER A 109 -7.88 5.38 -14.96
CA SER A 109 -7.46 6.46 -15.85
C SER A 109 -7.13 7.72 -15.03
N GLY A 110 -6.05 8.43 -15.37
CA GLY A 110 -5.56 9.54 -14.54
C GLY A 110 -4.57 9.11 -13.45
N ASN A 111 -4.08 7.87 -13.47
CA ASN A 111 -3.12 7.34 -12.51
C ASN A 111 -1.67 7.78 -12.78
N GLU A 112 -1.41 8.58 -13.82
CA GLU A 112 -0.06 8.92 -14.26
C GLU A 112 0.75 9.55 -13.13
N ASP A 113 0.15 10.45 -12.36
CA ASP A 113 0.80 11.09 -11.21
C ASP A 113 1.08 10.09 -10.07
N VAL A 114 0.22 9.09 -9.87
CA VAL A 114 0.47 8.01 -8.90
C VAL A 114 1.67 7.18 -9.34
N LEU A 115 1.71 6.78 -10.60
CA LEU A 115 2.82 5.99 -11.15
C LEU A 115 4.13 6.79 -11.12
N GLN A 116 4.08 8.07 -11.50
CA GLN A 116 5.24 8.96 -11.43
C GLN A 116 5.74 9.10 -9.99
N LYS A 117 4.84 9.30 -9.01
CA LYS A 117 5.21 9.36 -7.59
C LYS A 117 5.90 8.07 -7.12
N VAL A 118 5.42 6.91 -7.52
CA VAL A 118 6.05 5.62 -7.19
C VAL A 118 7.45 5.54 -7.79
N MET A 119 7.60 5.90 -9.07
CA MET A 119 8.89 5.86 -9.76
C MET A 119 9.90 6.83 -9.14
N ASP A 120 9.48 8.07 -8.86
CA ASP A 120 10.32 9.07 -8.21
C ASP A 120 10.75 8.64 -6.81
N TRP A 121 9.82 8.04 -6.06
CA TRP A 121 10.09 7.51 -4.72
C TRP A 121 11.08 6.34 -4.74
N ILE A 122 10.95 5.41 -5.68
CA ILE A 122 11.92 4.32 -5.84
C ILE A 122 13.30 4.87 -6.25
N ASN A 123 13.33 5.82 -7.18
CA ASN A 123 14.57 6.37 -7.72
C ASN A 123 15.34 7.22 -6.72
N SER A 124 14.67 7.98 -5.85
CA SER A 124 15.35 8.78 -4.81
C SER A 124 16.12 7.88 -3.84
N ARG A 125 15.53 6.76 -3.43
CA ARG A 125 16.18 5.78 -2.53
C ARG A 125 17.41 5.12 -3.14
N ASN A 126 17.38 4.87 -4.46
CA ASN A 126 18.53 4.32 -5.17
C ASN A 126 19.71 5.32 -5.24
N LYS A 127 19.42 6.63 -5.33
CA LYS A 127 20.44 7.68 -5.29
C LYS A 127 21.05 7.82 -3.90
N ASP A 128 20.22 7.89 -2.87
CA ASP A 128 20.66 7.95 -1.45
C ASP A 128 21.61 6.79 -1.12
N ALA A 129 21.29 5.58 -1.60
CA ALA A 129 22.12 4.39 -1.39
C ALA A 129 23.49 4.47 -2.07
N ASN A 130 23.56 5.08 -3.26
CA ASN A 130 24.80 5.22 -4.03
C ASN A 130 25.70 6.34 -3.47
N GLU A 131 25.12 7.45 -3.03
CA GLU A 131 25.85 8.54 -2.38
C GLU A 131 26.43 8.08 -1.04
N THR A 132 25.64 7.37 -0.22
CA THR A 132 26.10 6.79 1.05
C THR A 132 27.26 5.79 0.87
N LYS A 133 27.29 5.03 -0.23
CA LYS A 133 28.40 4.13 -0.55
C LYS A 133 29.67 4.89 -0.93
N LYS A 134 29.52 5.94 -1.74
CA LYS A 134 30.62 6.79 -2.20
C LYS A 134 31.29 7.52 -1.04
N GLU A 135 30.50 8.11 -0.13
CA GLU A 135 31.02 8.76 1.08
C GLU A 135 31.80 7.80 1.99
N LYS A 136 31.34 6.56 2.13
CA LYS A 136 32.05 5.53 2.92
C LYS A 136 33.36 5.10 2.28
N GLU A 137 33.44 5.02 0.95
CA GLU A 137 34.69 4.72 0.24
C GLU A 137 35.69 5.88 0.32
N ASP A 138 35.23 7.11 0.18
CA ASP A 138 36.08 8.31 0.25
C ASP A 138 36.62 8.52 1.68
N ALA A 139 35.80 8.28 2.71
CA ALA A 139 36.23 8.30 4.11
C ALA A 139 37.26 7.20 4.44
N LYS A 140 37.15 6.02 3.80
CA LYS A 140 38.11 4.92 3.97
C LYS A 140 39.46 5.25 3.30
N LYS A 141 39.43 5.81 2.08
CA LYS A 141 40.64 6.27 1.37
C LYS A 141 41.35 7.42 2.08
N ALA A 142 40.62 8.31 2.75
CA ALA A 142 41.20 9.40 3.53
C ALA A 142 41.93 8.89 4.79
N LYS A 143 41.44 7.83 5.43
CA LYS A 143 42.09 7.22 6.61
C LYS A 143 43.35 6.42 6.26
N ASP A 144 43.39 5.76 5.09
CA ASP A 144 44.58 5.02 4.65
C ASP A 144 45.72 5.93 4.15
N LYS A 145 45.44 7.19 3.80
CA LYS A 145 46.46 8.19 3.41
C LYS A 145 47.06 8.98 4.58
N SER A 146 46.54 8.80 5.79
CA SER A 146 46.99 9.51 7.00
C SER A 146 47.84 8.64 7.92
N LYS A 147 48.35 7.51 7.42
CA LYS A 147 49.16 6.52 8.13
C LYS A 147 50.45 6.27 7.36
#